data_AF-A0A1A8J3T9-F1
#
_entry.id   AF-A0A1A8J3T9-F1
#
_cell.length_a   1.000
_cell.length_b   1.000
_cell.length_c   1.000
_cell.angle_alpha   90.00
_cell.angle_beta   90.00
_cell.angle_gamma   90.00
#
_symmetry.space_group_name_H-M   'P 1'
#
loop_
_entity.id
_entity.type
_entity.pdbx_description
1 polymer ?
#
loop_
_entity_poly.entity_id
_entity_poly.type
_entity_poly.pdbx_seq_one_letter_code
_entity_poly.pdbx_strand_id
1 'polypeptide(L)'
;VVDSEDIPLNLSRELLQESALIRKLRDVLQQRVIRFLLDQSKKDPEKYNRFFDDYGLFMREGIITVQEQDVKEDIAKLLRFESSALPAGQHTNLMEYASRMKAGTRNIYYLCAPNRHLAEHSPYFEAMKKKDMEVLFCYEQFDELTLLHLREFDKKKLISVETDIVVDHYKEEKFEDSKPETERLTQEQADDLMAWMKNALGPRVTNIKLTPRLDTHPAMITVLEMGAARHFLRTQQLARSAEERAQILQPTLEINAGHDLIKKMHALKDTNSELAGLLLDQIYDNAMITAGLNDDPRPMISRLNDLLCKALEKH
;
A
#
# COMPACT_ATOMS: atom_id res chain seq x y z
N VAL A 1 -34.98 -18.01 0.38
CA VAL A 1 -36.37 -17.48 0.55
C VAL A 1 -36.47 -16.89 1.95
N VAL A 2 -37.17 -15.76 2.09
CA VAL A 2 -37.46 -15.12 3.39
C VAL A 2 -38.97 -15.02 3.49
N ASP A 3 -39.52 -15.51 4.59
CA ASP A 3 -40.92 -15.41 4.95
C ASP A 3 -41.00 -14.89 6.40
N SER A 4 -41.90 -13.94 6.65
CA SER A 4 -42.07 -13.28 7.94
C SER A 4 -43.50 -12.81 8.10
N GLU A 5 -44.20 -13.41 9.06
CA GLU A 5 -45.60 -13.09 9.39
C GLU A 5 -45.79 -11.66 9.91
N ASP A 6 -44.70 -11.05 10.43
CA ASP A 6 -44.70 -9.68 10.95
C ASP A 6 -44.70 -8.60 9.86
N ILE A 7 -44.59 -8.97 8.57
CA ILE A 7 -44.56 -8.02 7.46
C ILE A 7 -45.97 -7.82 6.89
N PRO A 8 -46.61 -6.66 7.14
CA PRO A 8 -47.94 -6.40 6.59
C PRO A 8 -47.87 -6.21 5.08
N LEU A 9 -48.80 -6.87 4.38
CA LEU A 9 -49.00 -6.73 2.95
C LEU A 9 -50.03 -5.64 2.66
N ASN A 10 -49.79 -4.89 1.58
CA ASN A 10 -50.82 -4.02 1.05
C ASN A 10 -52.00 -4.80 0.45
N LEU A 11 -53.09 -4.11 0.14
CA LEU A 11 -54.32 -4.73 -0.39
C LEU A 11 -54.09 -5.52 -1.69
N SER A 12 -53.20 -5.03 -2.58
CA SER A 12 -52.83 -5.74 -3.82
C SER A 12 -51.82 -6.87 -3.61
N ARG A 13 -51.32 -7.07 -2.39
CA ARG A 13 -50.36 -8.12 -1.98
C ARG A 13 -49.04 -8.14 -2.76
N GLU A 14 -48.61 -6.98 -3.22
CA GLU A 14 -47.38 -6.82 -4.01
C GLU A 14 -46.37 -5.85 -3.37
N LEU A 15 -46.81 -5.06 -2.38
CA LEU A 15 -45.99 -4.06 -1.70
C LEU A 15 -45.91 -4.33 -0.20
N LEU A 16 -44.71 -4.12 0.34
CA LEU A 16 -44.43 -4.13 1.77
C LEU A 16 -44.71 -2.73 2.33
N GLN A 17 -45.50 -2.63 3.40
CA GLN A 17 -46.00 -1.34 3.88
C GLN A 17 -45.10 -0.66 4.93
N GLU A 18 -44.38 -1.43 5.76
CA GLU A 18 -43.63 -0.89 6.90
C GLU A 18 -42.11 -0.82 6.68
N SER A 19 -41.61 0.35 6.26
CA SER A 19 -40.18 0.56 5.99
C SER A 19 -39.28 0.34 7.22
N ALA A 20 -39.75 0.60 8.44
CA ALA A 20 -38.98 0.41 9.66
C ALA A 20 -38.77 -1.07 10.01
N LEU A 21 -39.84 -1.89 9.91
CA LEU A 21 -39.74 -3.34 10.11
C LEU A 21 -38.84 -3.99 9.07
N ILE A 22 -38.92 -3.56 7.81
CA ILE A 22 -38.06 -4.07 6.74
C ILE A 22 -36.59 -3.75 6.99
N ARG A 23 -36.25 -2.54 7.47
CA ARG A 23 -34.87 -2.21 7.88
C ARG A 23 -34.40 -3.10 9.02
N LYS A 24 -35.23 -3.28 10.05
CA LYS A 24 -34.90 -4.17 11.18
C LYS A 24 -34.67 -5.61 10.71
N LEU A 25 -35.54 -6.13 9.84
CA LEU A 25 -35.40 -7.47 9.26
C LEU A 25 -34.10 -7.59 8.44
N ARG A 26 -33.79 -6.60 7.60
CA ARG A 26 -32.53 -6.54 6.85
C ARG A 26 -31.33 -6.60 7.78
N ASP A 27 -31.31 -5.81 8.85
CA ASP A 27 -30.20 -5.77 9.79
C ASP A 27 -30.02 -7.12 10.52
N VAL A 28 -31.14 -7.77 10.91
CA VAL A 28 -31.13 -9.13 11.48
C VAL A 28 -30.56 -10.16 10.50
N LEU A 29 -31.00 -10.11 9.23
CA LEU A 29 -30.51 -11.03 8.20
C LEU A 29 -29.02 -10.80 7.91
N GLN A 30 -28.59 -9.55 7.83
CA GLN A 30 -27.19 -9.18 7.64
C GLN A 30 -26.31 -9.79 8.75
N GLN A 31 -26.67 -9.56 10.02
CA GLN A 31 -25.94 -10.13 11.16
C GLN A 31 -25.93 -11.66 11.13
N ARG A 32 -27.05 -12.28 10.75
CA ARG A 32 -27.15 -13.74 10.65
C ARG A 32 -26.26 -14.32 9.55
N VAL A 33 -26.19 -13.65 8.39
CA VAL A 33 -25.36 -14.05 7.25
C VAL A 33 -23.88 -13.86 7.56
N ILE A 34 -23.48 -12.73 8.16
CA ILE A 34 -22.09 -12.51 8.60
C ILE A 34 -21.67 -13.62 9.56
N ARG A 35 -22.48 -13.92 10.58
CA ARG A 35 -22.22 -15.02 11.51
C ARG A 35 -22.11 -16.37 10.80
N PHE A 36 -23.01 -16.66 9.87
CA PHE A 36 -22.99 -17.91 9.11
C PHE A 36 -21.68 -18.06 8.32
N LEU A 37 -21.23 -17.00 7.64
CA LEU A 37 -19.99 -17.00 6.86
C LEU A 37 -18.75 -17.13 7.76
N LEU A 38 -18.74 -16.48 8.93
CA LEU A 38 -17.70 -16.69 9.93
C LEU A 38 -17.65 -18.14 10.43
N ASP A 39 -18.81 -18.75 10.67
CA ASP A 39 -18.89 -20.15 11.06
C ASP A 39 -18.37 -21.08 9.94
N GLN A 40 -18.63 -20.75 8.66
CA GLN A 40 -18.08 -21.51 7.52
C GLN A 40 -16.57 -21.39 7.45
N SER A 41 -16.02 -20.19 7.65
CA SER A 41 -14.57 -19.99 7.66
C SER A 41 -13.85 -20.80 8.73
N LYS A 42 -14.49 -21.05 9.88
CA LYS A 42 -13.92 -21.89 10.94
C LYS A 42 -14.04 -23.38 10.63
N LYS A 43 -15.10 -23.79 9.93
CA LYS A 43 -15.37 -25.20 9.60
C LYS A 43 -14.50 -25.71 8.45
N ASP A 44 -14.33 -24.89 7.41
CA ASP A 44 -13.59 -25.26 6.20
C ASP A 44 -12.89 -24.00 5.64
N PRO A 45 -11.70 -23.65 6.18
CA PRO A 45 -10.98 -22.44 5.79
C PRO A 45 -10.62 -22.40 4.31
N GLU A 46 -10.21 -23.54 3.71
CA GLU A 46 -9.84 -23.58 2.31
C GLU A 46 -11.03 -23.32 1.38
N LYS A 47 -12.20 -23.89 1.69
CA LYS A 47 -13.42 -23.59 0.95
C LYS A 47 -13.86 -22.14 1.13
N TYR A 48 -13.69 -21.59 2.33
CA TYR A 48 -13.98 -20.19 2.57
C TYR A 48 -13.07 -19.25 1.79
N ASN A 49 -11.78 -19.57 1.68
CA ASN A 49 -10.86 -18.78 0.88
C ASN A 49 -11.29 -18.74 -0.59
N ARG A 50 -11.66 -19.88 -1.19
CA ARG A 50 -12.24 -19.89 -2.56
C ARG A 50 -13.51 -19.05 -2.67
N PHE A 51 -14.39 -19.12 -1.67
CA PHE A 51 -15.57 -18.24 -1.62
C PHE A 51 -15.17 -16.76 -1.52
N PHE A 52 -14.15 -16.44 -0.74
CA PHE A 52 -13.66 -15.07 -0.58
C PHE A 52 -13.01 -14.55 -1.87
N ASP A 53 -12.30 -15.39 -2.62
CA ASP A 53 -11.73 -15.04 -3.92
C ASP A 53 -12.85 -14.65 -4.91
N ASP A 54 -13.94 -15.44 -4.95
CA ASP A 54 -15.06 -15.21 -5.86
C ASP A 54 -15.99 -14.06 -5.42
N TYR A 55 -16.23 -13.91 -4.11
CA TYR A 55 -17.28 -13.03 -3.57
C TYR A 55 -16.76 -11.89 -2.68
N GLY A 56 -15.45 -11.79 -2.45
CA GLY A 56 -14.85 -10.79 -1.57
C GLY A 56 -15.14 -9.34 -2.02
N LEU A 57 -15.38 -9.12 -3.32
CA LEU A 57 -15.82 -7.84 -3.87
C LEU A 57 -17.04 -7.26 -3.15
N PHE A 58 -18.04 -8.08 -2.81
CA PHE A 58 -19.26 -7.62 -2.14
C PHE A 58 -19.01 -7.15 -0.71
N MET A 59 -18.04 -7.76 -0.02
CA MET A 59 -17.64 -7.35 1.32
C MET A 59 -16.96 -5.98 1.27
N ARG A 60 -16.07 -5.78 0.29
CA ARG A 60 -15.40 -4.51 0.03
C ARG A 60 -16.40 -3.41 -0.31
N GLU A 61 -17.34 -3.69 -1.21
CA GLU A 61 -18.43 -2.77 -1.56
C GLU A 61 -19.25 -2.37 -0.32
N GLY A 62 -19.64 -3.34 0.51
CA GLY A 62 -20.37 -3.08 1.75
C GLY A 62 -19.59 -2.17 2.70
N ILE A 63 -18.29 -2.43 2.92
CA ILE A 63 -17.44 -1.60 3.77
C ILE A 63 -17.28 -0.16 3.21
N ILE A 64 -17.17 -0.01 1.89
CA ILE A 64 -16.98 1.30 1.25
C ILE A 64 -18.27 2.13 1.31
N THR A 65 -19.43 1.52 1.04
CA THR A 65 -20.71 2.23 0.86
C THR A 65 -21.43 2.53 2.17
N VAL A 66 -21.32 1.66 3.17
CA VAL A 66 -21.95 1.83 4.49
C VAL A 66 -21.28 2.97 5.26
N GLN A 67 -22.04 3.68 6.10
CA GLN A 67 -21.54 4.80 6.91
C GLN A 67 -21.27 4.39 8.37
N GLU A 68 -22.08 3.47 8.89
CA GLU A 68 -22.03 2.98 10.26
C GLU A 68 -20.76 2.15 10.52
N GLN A 69 -19.89 2.65 11.41
CA GLN A 69 -18.60 2.03 11.70
C GLN A 69 -18.75 0.58 12.21
N ASP A 70 -19.70 0.33 13.12
CA ASP A 70 -19.92 -1.01 13.66
C ASP A 70 -20.27 -2.02 12.55
N VAL A 71 -21.05 -1.58 11.54
CA VAL A 71 -21.40 -2.42 10.39
C VAL A 71 -20.20 -2.66 9.48
N LYS A 72 -19.37 -1.63 9.23
CA LYS A 72 -18.11 -1.80 8.49
C LYS A 72 -17.23 -2.84 9.17
N GLU A 73 -17.07 -2.76 10.49
CA GLU A 73 -16.27 -3.71 11.26
C GLU A 73 -16.86 -5.11 11.27
N ASP A 74 -18.20 -5.25 11.34
CA ASP A 74 -18.86 -6.55 11.23
C ASP A 74 -18.58 -7.23 9.89
N ILE A 75 -18.67 -6.49 8.79
CA ILE A 75 -18.34 -7.01 7.45
C ILE A 75 -16.83 -7.28 7.35
N ALA A 76 -15.99 -6.42 7.93
CA ALA A 76 -14.52 -6.56 7.88
C ALA A 76 -14.00 -7.85 8.54
N LYS A 77 -14.75 -8.46 9.47
CA LYS A 77 -14.43 -9.79 10.03
C LYS A 77 -14.37 -10.89 8.97
N LEU A 78 -15.03 -10.69 7.83
CA LEU A 78 -15.06 -11.63 6.70
C LEU A 78 -13.84 -11.48 5.77
N LEU A 79 -13.10 -10.37 5.85
CA LEU A 79 -11.92 -10.17 5.00
C LEU A 79 -10.80 -11.14 5.34
N ARG A 80 -10.08 -11.59 4.32
CA ARG A 80 -8.90 -12.44 4.44
C ARG A 80 -7.68 -11.74 3.86
N PHE A 81 -6.55 -11.97 4.50
CA PHE A 81 -5.24 -11.41 4.15
C PHE A 81 -4.17 -12.47 4.37
N GLU A 82 -2.99 -12.25 3.82
CA GLU A 82 -1.79 -12.91 4.34
C GLU A 82 -1.12 -12.03 5.41
N SER A 83 -0.09 -12.54 6.06
CA SER A 83 0.66 -11.82 7.09
C SER A 83 2.15 -12.06 6.99
N SER A 84 2.94 -11.04 7.31
CA SER A 84 4.40 -11.15 7.46
C SER A 84 4.84 -12.11 8.56
N ALA A 85 3.97 -12.36 9.55
CA ALA A 85 4.23 -13.27 10.67
C ALA A 85 3.80 -14.72 10.37
N LEU A 86 3.21 -14.99 9.20
CA LEU A 86 2.73 -16.30 8.80
C LEU A 86 3.43 -16.78 7.51
N PRO A 87 3.51 -18.10 7.30
CA PRO A 87 3.98 -18.69 6.03
C PRO A 87 3.19 -18.18 4.82
N ALA A 88 3.84 -18.14 3.66
CA ALA A 88 3.21 -17.81 2.39
C ALA A 88 2.00 -18.71 2.10
N GLY A 89 0.92 -18.12 1.57
CA GLY A 89 -0.35 -18.80 1.30
C GLY A 89 -1.26 -18.99 2.52
N GLN A 90 -0.74 -18.79 3.74
CA GLN A 90 -1.56 -18.89 4.95
C GLN A 90 -2.36 -17.61 5.18
N HIS A 91 -3.68 -17.74 5.08
CA HIS A 91 -4.60 -16.64 5.30
C HIS A 91 -4.85 -16.39 6.80
N THR A 92 -5.07 -15.14 7.15
CA THR A 92 -5.48 -14.61 8.45
C THR A 92 -6.61 -13.61 8.27
N ASN A 93 -7.15 -13.11 9.38
CA ASN A 93 -8.11 -11.99 9.40
C ASN A 93 -7.71 -10.92 10.45
N LEU A 94 -8.47 -9.82 10.50
CA LEU A 94 -8.23 -8.70 11.42
C LEU A 94 -8.35 -9.11 12.91
N MET A 95 -9.24 -10.04 13.25
CA MET A 95 -9.40 -10.51 14.63
C MET A 95 -8.16 -11.30 15.07
N GLU A 96 -7.65 -12.15 14.19
CA GLU A 96 -6.44 -12.93 14.42
C GLU A 96 -5.19 -12.06 14.52
N TYR A 97 -5.04 -11.05 13.64
CA TYR A 97 -4.01 -10.03 13.80
C TYR A 97 -4.11 -9.35 15.17
N ALA A 98 -5.31 -8.86 15.52
CA ALA A 98 -5.54 -8.18 16.79
C ALA A 98 -5.20 -9.06 18.01
N SER A 99 -5.40 -10.38 17.90
CA SER A 99 -5.04 -11.33 18.96
C SER A 99 -3.53 -11.54 19.13
N ARG A 100 -2.73 -11.30 18.08
CA ARG A 100 -1.26 -11.40 18.10
C ARG A 100 -0.57 -10.08 18.45
N MET A 101 -1.32 -8.98 18.52
CA MET A 101 -0.77 -7.68 18.88
C MET A 101 -0.16 -7.69 20.28
N LYS A 102 1.08 -7.21 20.40
CA LYS A 102 1.77 -7.03 21.68
C LYS A 102 1.04 -5.96 22.51
N ALA A 103 1.05 -6.11 23.83
CA ALA A 103 0.51 -5.11 24.74
C ALA A 103 1.15 -3.73 24.48
N GLY A 104 0.33 -2.68 24.43
CA GLY A 104 0.78 -1.31 24.14
C GLY A 104 0.75 -0.92 22.66
N THR A 105 0.66 -1.87 21.73
CA THR A 105 0.48 -1.56 20.30
C THR A 105 -0.98 -1.14 20.03
N ARG A 106 -1.18 -0.14 19.17
CA ARG A 106 -2.50 0.47 18.89
C ARG A 106 -2.90 0.51 17.41
N ASN A 107 -2.02 0.04 16.54
CA ASN A 107 -2.19 0.14 15.08
C ASN A 107 -2.13 -1.26 14.45
N ILE A 108 -2.96 -1.44 13.42
CA ILE A 108 -2.92 -2.56 12.50
C ILE A 108 -2.20 -2.09 11.25
N TYR A 109 -1.05 -2.69 10.95
CA TYR A 109 -0.24 -2.33 9.80
C TYR A 109 -0.60 -3.21 8.61
N TYR A 110 -0.69 -2.59 7.43
CA TYR A 110 -0.95 -3.32 6.20
C TYR A 110 -0.11 -2.80 5.03
N LEU A 111 0.16 -3.68 4.08
CA LEU A 111 0.84 -3.37 2.83
C LEU A 111 0.06 -3.99 1.68
N CYS A 112 -0.32 -3.16 0.71
CA CYS A 112 -0.98 -3.60 -0.51
C CYS A 112 0.07 -3.82 -1.59
N ALA A 113 0.13 -5.02 -2.15
CA ALA A 113 1.04 -5.37 -3.25
C ALA A 113 0.35 -6.42 -4.15
N PRO A 114 0.74 -6.60 -5.43
CA PRO A 114 0.03 -7.52 -6.31
C PRO A 114 0.08 -9.00 -5.90
N ASN A 115 1.07 -9.42 -5.11
CA ASN A 115 1.22 -10.78 -4.61
C ASN A 115 2.17 -10.85 -3.41
N ARG A 116 2.27 -12.04 -2.81
CA ARG A 116 3.15 -12.34 -1.67
C ARG A 116 4.61 -12.00 -1.90
N HIS A 117 5.16 -12.39 -3.06
CA HIS A 117 6.57 -12.17 -3.37
C HIS A 117 6.90 -10.67 -3.38
N LEU A 118 6.07 -9.86 -4.03
CA LEU A 118 6.25 -8.40 -4.07
C LEU A 118 6.05 -7.74 -2.71
N ALA A 119 5.16 -8.27 -1.85
CA ALA A 119 5.01 -7.77 -0.49
C ALA A 119 6.26 -8.04 0.38
N GLU A 120 6.79 -9.27 0.34
CA GLU A 120 7.95 -9.69 1.13
C GLU A 120 9.27 -9.03 0.72
N HIS A 121 9.36 -8.64 -0.55
CA HIS A 121 10.52 -7.96 -1.15
C HIS A 121 10.22 -6.49 -1.46
N SER A 122 9.19 -5.91 -0.84
CA SER A 122 8.89 -4.49 -1.02
C SER A 122 9.91 -3.63 -0.27
N PRO A 123 10.38 -2.48 -0.84
CA PRO A 123 11.20 -1.53 -0.08
C PRO A 123 10.47 -1.00 1.16
N TYR A 124 9.14 -0.90 1.08
CA TYR A 124 8.31 -0.50 2.21
C TYR A 124 8.33 -1.56 3.31
N PHE A 125 8.35 -2.85 2.96
CA PHE A 125 8.43 -3.92 3.94
C PHE A 125 9.85 -4.08 4.52
N GLU A 126 10.91 -3.84 3.74
CA GLU A 126 12.28 -3.72 4.28
C GLU A 126 12.34 -2.69 5.42
N ALA A 127 11.75 -1.51 5.17
CA ALA A 127 11.68 -0.44 6.16
C ALA A 127 10.87 -0.81 7.41
N MET A 128 9.86 -1.67 7.29
CA MET A 128 9.04 -2.14 8.43
C MET A 128 9.66 -3.29 9.21
N LYS A 129 10.52 -4.11 8.60
CA LYS A 129 11.24 -5.17 9.32
C LYS A 129 12.07 -4.60 10.47
N LYS A 130 12.45 -3.31 10.41
CA LYS A 130 13.15 -2.61 11.50
C LYS A 130 12.28 -2.32 12.73
N LYS A 131 10.96 -2.50 12.67
CA LYS A 131 10.00 -2.15 13.75
C LYS A 131 9.42 -3.33 14.53
N ASP A 132 9.76 -4.58 14.21
CA ASP A 132 9.21 -5.78 14.90
C ASP A 132 7.67 -5.75 15.07
N MET A 133 6.99 -5.34 14.00
CA MET A 133 5.53 -5.29 13.88
C MET A 133 5.04 -6.27 12.82
N GLU A 134 3.93 -6.95 13.10
CA GLU A 134 3.20 -7.72 12.08
C GLU A 134 2.64 -6.77 11.01
N VAL A 135 2.65 -7.20 9.75
CA VAL A 135 2.10 -6.46 8.61
C VAL A 135 1.15 -7.40 7.86
N LEU A 136 -0.10 -6.98 7.68
CA LEU A 136 -1.03 -7.65 6.79
C LEU A 136 -0.63 -7.42 5.35
N PHE A 137 -0.65 -8.48 4.55
CA PHE A 137 -0.44 -8.40 3.11
C PHE A 137 -1.78 -8.53 2.38
N CYS A 138 -2.08 -7.52 1.58
CA CYS A 138 -3.34 -7.38 0.86
C CYS A 138 -3.05 -7.40 -0.64
N TYR A 139 -3.72 -8.28 -1.39
CA TYR A 139 -3.39 -8.53 -2.80
C TYR A 139 -4.45 -8.03 -3.76
N GLU A 140 -5.68 -7.87 -3.30
CA GLU A 140 -6.78 -7.49 -4.17
C GLU A 140 -6.77 -5.99 -4.46
N GLN A 141 -7.10 -5.64 -5.71
CA GLN A 141 -6.98 -4.28 -6.25
C GLN A 141 -7.65 -3.21 -5.36
N PHE A 142 -8.77 -3.57 -4.72
CA PHE A 142 -9.59 -2.65 -3.91
C PHE A 142 -9.38 -2.82 -2.40
N ASP A 143 -8.46 -3.67 -1.94
CA ASP A 143 -8.19 -3.82 -0.50
C ASP A 143 -7.73 -2.50 0.13
N GLU A 144 -6.83 -1.76 -0.54
CA GLU A 144 -6.35 -0.47 -0.03
C GLU A 144 -7.50 0.53 0.16
N LEU A 145 -8.38 0.66 -0.84
CA LEU A 145 -9.56 1.53 -0.74
C LEU A 145 -10.51 1.08 0.37
N THR A 146 -10.67 -0.23 0.53
CA THR A 146 -11.50 -0.83 1.57
C THR A 146 -10.96 -0.48 2.96
N LEU A 147 -9.65 -0.64 3.18
CA LEU A 147 -9.02 -0.34 4.47
C LEU A 147 -8.98 1.16 4.77
N LEU A 148 -8.86 2.02 3.75
CA LEU A 148 -9.03 3.47 3.89
C LEU A 148 -10.45 3.84 4.36
N HIS A 149 -11.49 3.18 3.82
CA HIS A 149 -12.88 3.41 4.24
C HIS A 149 -13.24 2.76 5.57
N LEU A 150 -12.55 1.67 5.93
CA LEU A 150 -12.70 1.00 7.22
C LEU A 150 -12.08 1.82 8.35
N ARG A 151 -10.94 2.48 8.10
CA ARG A 151 -10.18 3.40 8.98
C ARG A 151 -9.62 2.79 10.26
N GLU A 152 -10.43 2.03 10.98
CA GLU A 152 -10.09 1.35 12.22
C GLU A 152 -10.85 0.04 12.35
N PHE A 153 -10.34 -0.84 13.20
CA PHE A 153 -10.98 -2.09 13.57
C PHE A 153 -10.72 -2.37 15.04
N ASP A 154 -11.76 -2.59 15.84
CA ASP A 154 -11.65 -2.83 17.28
C ASP A 154 -10.79 -1.74 17.98
N LYS A 155 -11.12 -0.48 17.67
CA LYS A 155 -10.47 0.74 18.16
C LYS A 155 -8.97 0.87 17.83
N LYS A 156 -8.46 0.08 16.88
CA LYS A 156 -7.08 0.12 16.40
C LYS A 156 -7.05 0.75 15.02
N LYS A 157 -6.19 1.74 14.81
CA LYS A 157 -6.08 2.42 13.51
C LYS A 157 -5.46 1.51 12.46
N LEU A 158 -6.01 1.53 11.25
CA LEU A 158 -5.41 0.88 10.09
C LEU A 158 -4.42 1.86 9.46
N ILE A 159 -3.15 1.49 9.42
CA ILE A 159 -2.07 2.33 8.89
C ILE A 159 -1.34 1.56 7.81
N SER A 160 -1.28 2.13 6.60
CA SER A 160 -0.44 1.56 5.56
C SER A 160 1.02 1.72 5.95
N VAL A 161 1.85 0.77 5.57
CA VAL A 161 3.29 0.84 5.82
C VAL A 161 3.90 2.14 5.28
N GLU A 162 3.49 2.56 4.08
CA GLU A 162 4.00 3.78 3.44
C GLU A 162 3.67 5.03 4.25
N THR A 163 2.46 5.11 4.82
CA THR A 163 2.09 6.21 5.73
C THR A 163 2.90 6.19 7.02
N ASP A 164 3.11 5.03 7.65
CA ASP A 164 3.93 4.94 8.89
C ASP A 164 5.36 5.40 8.64
N ILE A 165 5.96 5.01 7.50
CA ILE A 165 7.30 5.47 7.09
C ILE A 165 7.36 6.99 7.03
N VAL A 166 6.38 7.66 6.43
CA VAL A 166 6.37 9.13 6.34
C VAL A 166 6.24 9.75 7.72
N VAL A 167 5.34 9.23 8.55
CA VAL A 167 5.07 9.73 9.91
C VAL A 167 6.32 9.65 10.79
N ASP A 168 7.16 8.62 10.63
CA ASP A 168 8.39 8.47 11.42
C ASP A 168 9.41 9.56 11.19
N HIS A 169 9.41 10.23 10.03
CA HIS A 169 10.28 11.38 9.80
C HIS A 169 9.96 12.57 10.72
N TYR A 170 8.77 12.58 11.31
CA TYR A 170 8.32 13.60 12.26
C TYR A 170 8.37 13.12 13.71
N LYS A 171 8.96 11.94 13.96
CA LYS A 171 9.20 11.38 15.29
C LYS A 171 10.70 11.28 15.55
N GLU A 172 11.07 11.12 16.82
CA GLU A 172 12.47 10.88 17.24
C GLU A 172 12.87 9.39 17.11
N GLU A 173 12.34 8.68 16.13
CA GLU A 173 12.63 7.27 15.92
C GLU A 173 13.93 7.11 15.13
N LYS A 174 14.92 6.45 15.74
CA LYS A 174 16.24 6.25 15.11
C LYS A 174 16.31 4.87 14.48
N PHE A 175 16.65 4.85 13.19
CA PHE A 175 16.93 3.63 12.45
C PHE A 175 18.41 3.62 12.06
N GLU A 176 19.04 2.46 12.15
CA GLU A 176 20.40 2.22 11.66
C GLU A 176 20.35 1.58 10.28
N ASP A 177 21.30 1.93 9.41
CA ASP A 177 21.47 1.32 8.09
C ASP A 177 21.76 -0.18 8.18
N SER A 178 21.39 -0.94 7.15
CA SER A 178 21.76 -2.36 7.05
C SER A 178 23.24 -2.58 6.74
N LYS A 179 23.90 -1.58 6.13
CA LYS A 179 25.30 -1.65 5.71
C LYS A 179 26.21 -0.78 6.60
N PRO A 180 27.47 -1.20 6.82
CA PRO A 180 28.42 -0.42 7.61
C PRO A 180 28.76 0.91 6.93
N GLU A 181 29.24 1.88 7.71
CA GLU A 181 29.63 3.22 7.22
C GLU A 181 30.63 3.18 6.06
N THR A 182 31.55 2.23 6.07
CA THR A 182 32.57 2.04 5.01
C THR A 182 31.98 1.66 3.65
N GLU A 183 30.75 1.14 3.60
CA GLU A 183 30.09 0.72 2.37
C GLU A 183 29.05 1.72 1.85
N ARG A 184 28.90 2.85 2.54
CA ARG A 184 27.97 3.94 2.21
C ARG A 184 28.74 5.14 1.65
N LEU A 185 28.03 6.00 0.93
CA LEU A 185 28.53 7.35 0.63
C LEU A 185 28.75 8.11 1.95
N THR A 186 29.80 8.94 2.01
CA THR A 186 29.96 9.88 3.12
C THR A 186 28.83 10.90 3.10
N GLN A 187 28.58 11.57 4.23
CA GLN A 187 27.53 12.60 4.31
C GLN A 187 27.73 13.69 3.23
N GLU A 188 28.97 14.14 3.03
CA GLU A 188 29.33 15.14 2.02
C GLU A 188 29.03 14.65 0.59
N GLN A 189 29.39 13.41 0.27
CA GLN A 189 29.10 12.81 -1.04
C GLN A 189 27.60 12.65 -1.29
N ALA A 190 26.86 12.28 -0.24
CA ALA A 190 25.42 12.14 -0.30
C ALA A 190 24.71 13.48 -0.49
N ASP A 191 25.12 14.52 0.24
CA ASP A 191 24.55 15.87 0.12
C ASP A 191 24.81 16.47 -1.28
N ASP A 192 26.02 16.27 -1.81
CA ASP A 192 26.38 16.64 -3.18
C ASP A 192 25.51 15.90 -4.22
N LEU A 193 25.34 14.58 -4.07
CA LEU A 193 24.48 13.79 -4.95
C LEU A 193 23.01 14.26 -4.87
N MET A 194 22.46 14.47 -3.68
CA MET A 194 21.08 14.91 -3.51
C MET A 194 20.84 16.28 -4.13
N ALA A 195 21.79 17.22 -4.01
CA ALA A 195 21.70 18.53 -4.66
C ALA A 195 21.67 18.40 -6.19
N TRP A 196 22.54 17.57 -6.77
CA TRP A 196 22.53 17.28 -8.20
C TRP A 196 21.22 16.63 -8.65
N MET A 197 20.73 15.62 -7.93
CA MET A 197 19.46 14.94 -8.24
C MET A 197 18.27 15.91 -8.16
N LYS A 198 18.27 16.83 -7.18
CA LYS A 198 17.18 17.79 -7.00
C LYS A 198 17.10 18.75 -8.18
N ASN A 199 18.25 19.20 -8.70
CA ASN A 199 18.31 20.03 -9.91
C ASN A 199 17.84 19.26 -11.15
N ALA A 200 18.24 17.99 -11.31
CA ALA A 200 17.90 17.17 -12.48
C ALA A 200 16.43 16.70 -12.50
N LEU A 201 15.85 16.36 -11.33
CA LEU A 201 14.44 15.97 -11.24
C LEU A 201 13.49 17.17 -11.23
N GLY A 202 13.99 18.34 -10.80
CA GLY A 202 13.25 19.60 -10.79
C GLY A 202 11.90 19.48 -10.06
N PRO A 203 10.77 19.81 -10.72
CA PRO A 203 9.45 19.82 -10.09
C PRO A 203 8.85 18.43 -9.88
N ARG A 204 9.45 17.35 -10.40
CA ARG A 204 8.90 15.98 -10.29
C ARG A 204 8.92 15.42 -8.86
N VAL A 205 9.72 16.01 -7.97
CA VAL A 205 9.83 15.62 -6.56
C VAL A 205 9.79 16.84 -5.65
N THR A 206 9.10 16.72 -4.52
CA THR A 206 9.09 17.74 -3.47
C THR A 206 10.43 17.75 -2.75
N ASN A 207 10.92 16.59 -2.32
CA ASN A 207 12.19 16.45 -1.60
C ASN A 207 12.96 15.22 -2.07
N ILE A 208 14.27 15.23 -1.82
CA ILE A 208 15.15 14.06 -1.92
C ILE A 208 15.85 13.93 -0.58
N LYS A 209 15.91 12.72 -0.02
CA LYS A 209 16.56 12.47 1.27
C LYS A 209 17.23 11.12 1.32
N LEU A 210 18.20 10.97 2.21
CA LEU A 210 18.74 9.67 2.57
C LEU A 210 17.73 8.91 3.44
N THR A 211 17.72 7.60 3.27
CA THR A 211 16.98 6.71 4.17
C THR A 211 17.88 5.59 4.64
N PRO A 212 18.01 5.38 5.97
CA PRO A 212 18.73 4.24 6.49
C PRO A 212 17.90 2.96 6.42
N ARG A 213 16.67 2.99 5.89
CA ARG A 213 15.67 1.92 6.08
C ARG A 213 15.65 0.87 4.98
N LEU A 214 16.33 1.12 3.86
CA LEU A 214 16.41 0.21 2.72
C LEU A 214 17.65 -0.70 2.81
N ASP A 215 17.56 -1.86 2.17
CA ASP A 215 18.67 -2.79 2.05
C ASP A 215 18.92 -3.16 0.58
N THR A 216 17.97 -3.86 -0.05
CA THR A 216 18.14 -4.35 -1.43
C THR A 216 17.77 -3.30 -2.48
N HIS A 217 16.97 -2.30 -2.11
CA HIS A 217 16.49 -1.28 -3.05
C HIS A 217 17.39 -0.04 -3.09
N PRO A 218 17.61 0.56 -4.29
CA PRO A 218 18.37 1.80 -4.42
C PRO A 218 17.61 3.03 -3.92
N ALA A 219 16.29 3.03 -4.07
CA ALA A 219 15.44 4.15 -3.71
C ALA A 219 13.98 3.71 -3.55
N MET A 220 13.17 4.56 -2.91
CA MET A 220 11.71 4.44 -2.87
C MET A 220 11.04 5.82 -2.93
N ILE A 221 9.79 5.86 -3.36
CA ILE A 221 8.96 7.07 -3.29
C ILE A 221 8.06 6.99 -2.08
N THR A 222 7.94 8.09 -1.34
CA THR A 222 7.05 8.22 -0.20
C THR A 222 6.10 9.40 -0.37
N VAL A 223 4.87 9.19 0.08
CA VAL A 223 3.76 10.15 0.08
C VAL A 223 2.95 9.87 1.35
N LEU A 224 2.59 10.91 2.11
CA LEU A 224 1.90 10.75 3.41
C LEU A 224 0.60 9.94 3.27
N GLU A 225 -0.21 10.29 2.28
CA GLU A 225 -1.48 9.62 1.98
C GLU A 225 -1.36 8.73 0.73
N MET A 226 -0.41 7.78 0.75
CA MET A 226 -0.08 6.92 -0.41
C MET A 226 -1.31 6.21 -1.01
N GLY A 227 -2.15 5.59 -0.18
CA GLY A 227 -3.33 4.88 -0.68
C GLY A 227 -4.36 5.81 -1.35
N ALA A 228 -4.55 7.02 -0.81
CA ALA A 228 -5.41 8.02 -1.43
C ALA A 228 -4.82 8.52 -2.76
N ALA A 229 -3.50 8.74 -2.81
CA ALA A 229 -2.77 9.08 -4.02
C ALA A 229 -2.91 8.01 -5.13
N ARG A 230 -2.74 6.72 -4.79
CA ARG A 230 -2.95 5.59 -5.72
C ARG A 230 -4.38 5.57 -6.24
N HIS A 231 -5.37 5.71 -5.36
CA HIS A 231 -6.78 5.73 -5.75
C HIS A 231 -7.12 6.93 -6.65
N PHE A 232 -6.59 8.12 -6.32
CA PHE A 232 -6.76 9.33 -7.11
C PHE A 232 -6.24 9.14 -8.54
N LEU A 233 -5.03 8.56 -8.69
CA LEU A 233 -4.47 8.27 -10.00
C LEU A 233 -5.38 7.32 -10.79
N ARG A 234 -5.88 6.23 -10.21
CA ARG A 234 -6.76 5.29 -10.92
C ARG A 234 -8.07 5.93 -11.43
N THR A 235 -8.59 6.92 -10.71
CA THR A 235 -9.91 7.52 -11.01
C THR A 235 -9.81 8.79 -11.89
N GLN A 236 -8.70 9.53 -11.87
CA GLN A 236 -8.55 10.81 -12.57
C GLN A 236 -7.47 10.81 -13.67
N GLN A 237 -7.38 9.75 -14.46
CA GLN A 237 -6.19 9.44 -15.26
C GLN A 237 -5.88 10.26 -16.54
N LEU A 238 -6.58 11.32 -16.97
CA LEU A 238 -6.47 11.67 -18.41
C LEU A 238 -6.08 13.10 -18.84
N ALA A 239 -5.67 14.04 -17.97
CA ALA A 239 -5.30 15.37 -18.51
C ALA A 239 -4.36 16.26 -17.66
N ARG A 240 -3.53 15.73 -16.74
CA ARG A 240 -2.64 16.57 -15.92
C ARG A 240 -1.17 16.47 -16.34
N SER A 241 -0.43 17.57 -16.28
CA SER A 241 1.02 17.56 -16.52
C SER A 241 1.77 16.87 -15.38
N ALA A 242 3.05 16.53 -15.61
CA ALA A 242 3.90 15.94 -14.57
C ALA A 242 4.08 16.88 -13.36
N GLU A 243 4.17 18.20 -13.61
CA GLU A 243 4.28 19.20 -12.54
C GLU A 243 3.01 19.28 -11.69
N GLU A 244 1.84 19.31 -12.33
CA GLU A 244 0.56 19.35 -11.62
C GLU A 244 0.38 18.11 -10.74
N ARG A 245 0.76 16.93 -11.25
CA ARG A 245 0.75 15.69 -10.48
C ARG A 245 1.69 15.76 -9.28
N ALA A 246 2.92 16.23 -9.46
CA ALA A 246 3.88 16.35 -8.37
C ALA A 246 3.42 17.35 -7.29
N GLN A 247 2.73 18.42 -7.65
CA GLN A 247 2.13 19.35 -6.69
C GLN A 247 1.01 18.72 -5.85
N ILE A 248 0.25 17.79 -6.44
CA ILE A 248 -0.83 17.06 -5.75
C ILE A 248 -0.27 15.95 -4.87
N LEU A 249 0.64 15.14 -5.43
CA LEU A 249 1.18 13.96 -4.75
C LEU A 249 2.25 14.31 -3.72
N GLN A 250 2.96 15.43 -3.93
CA GLN A 250 4.11 15.87 -3.15
C GLN A 250 5.13 14.75 -2.84
N PRO A 251 5.61 14.02 -3.87
CA PRO A 251 6.42 12.82 -3.65
C PRO A 251 7.80 13.19 -3.12
N THR A 252 8.27 12.41 -2.15
CA THR A 252 9.67 12.45 -1.69
C THR A 252 10.41 11.21 -2.16
N LEU A 253 11.53 11.41 -2.85
CA LEU A 253 12.44 10.34 -3.23
C LEU A 253 13.43 10.06 -2.10
N GLU A 254 13.39 8.84 -1.56
CA GLU A 254 14.35 8.40 -0.55
C GLU A 254 15.40 7.51 -1.20
N ILE A 255 16.68 7.79 -0.99
CA ILE A 255 17.79 7.02 -1.57
C ILE A 255 18.59 6.25 -0.52
N ASN A 256 19.05 5.07 -0.91
CA ASN A 256 19.92 4.20 -0.12
C ASN A 256 21.39 4.48 -0.45
N ALA A 257 22.09 5.21 0.42
CA ALA A 257 23.51 5.54 0.23
C ALA A 257 24.45 4.33 0.20
N GLY A 258 24.01 3.17 0.71
CA GLY A 258 24.74 1.90 0.69
C GLY A 258 24.51 1.07 -0.58
N HIS A 259 23.57 1.45 -1.44
CA HIS A 259 23.27 0.67 -2.64
C HIS A 259 24.29 0.95 -3.75
N ASP A 260 24.78 -0.10 -4.42
CA ASP A 260 25.84 0.02 -5.42
C ASP A 260 25.45 0.89 -6.61
N LEU A 261 24.18 0.84 -7.02
CA LEU A 261 23.65 1.72 -8.07
C LEU A 261 23.71 3.20 -7.69
N ILE A 262 23.44 3.55 -6.42
CA ILE A 262 23.51 4.92 -5.92
C ILE A 262 24.96 5.39 -5.84
N LYS A 263 25.87 4.54 -5.35
CA LYS A 263 27.31 4.82 -5.36
C LYS A 263 27.88 5.01 -6.77
N LYS A 264 27.47 4.16 -7.72
CA LYS A 264 27.84 4.29 -9.14
C LYS A 264 27.28 5.57 -9.76
N MET A 265 26.04 5.94 -9.43
CA MET A 265 25.43 7.20 -9.89
C MET A 265 26.21 8.41 -9.38
N HIS A 266 26.68 8.40 -8.13
CA HIS A 266 27.54 9.46 -7.59
C HIS A 266 28.83 9.62 -8.41
N ALA A 267 29.49 8.54 -8.81
CA ALA A 267 30.67 8.62 -9.68
C ALA A 267 30.33 9.00 -11.14
N LEU A 268 29.19 8.54 -11.65
CA LEU A 268 28.76 8.80 -13.03
C LEU A 268 28.42 10.27 -13.26
N LYS A 269 27.87 10.99 -12.28
CA LYS A 269 27.48 12.40 -12.45
C LYS A 269 28.64 13.28 -12.92
N ASP A 270 29.87 12.95 -12.50
CA ASP A 270 31.09 13.70 -12.81
C ASP A 270 31.85 13.12 -14.02
N THR A 271 31.71 11.82 -14.30
CA THR A 271 32.45 11.13 -15.39
C THR A 271 31.66 11.02 -16.69
N ASN A 272 30.34 10.89 -16.62
CA ASN A 272 29.42 10.87 -17.75
C ASN A 272 28.03 11.38 -17.30
N SER A 273 27.88 12.70 -17.24
CA SER A 273 26.68 13.36 -16.71
C SER A 273 25.41 13.03 -17.50
N GLU A 274 25.52 12.79 -18.81
CA GLU A 274 24.40 12.38 -19.65
C GLU A 274 23.88 11.00 -19.24
N LEU A 275 24.78 10.02 -19.10
CA LEU A 275 24.42 8.67 -18.63
C LEU A 275 23.90 8.69 -17.19
N ALA A 276 24.45 9.54 -16.32
CA ALA A 276 23.95 9.73 -14.97
C ALA A 276 22.51 10.26 -14.96
N GLY A 277 22.18 11.21 -15.84
CA GLY A 277 20.82 11.74 -16.01
C GLY A 277 19.82 10.65 -16.41
N LEU A 278 20.16 9.84 -17.42
CA LEU A 278 19.34 8.70 -17.84
C LEU A 278 19.14 7.67 -16.72
N LEU A 279 20.21 7.38 -15.97
CA LEU A 279 20.15 6.46 -14.84
C LEU A 279 19.26 7.01 -13.72
N LEU A 280 19.35 8.32 -13.41
CA LEU A 280 18.51 8.97 -12.42
C LEU A 280 17.03 8.91 -12.80
N ASP A 281 16.71 9.23 -14.06
CA ASP A 281 15.35 9.12 -14.58
C ASP A 281 14.81 7.69 -14.42
N GLN A 282 15.63 6.68 -14.74
CA GLN A 282 15.22 5.29 -14.59
C GLN A 282 15.06 4.85 -13.13
N ILE A 283 15.91 5.32 -12.20
CA ILE A 283 15.77 5.04 -10.77
C ILE A 283 14.47 5.65 -10.24
N TYR A 284 14.18 6.91 -10.61
CA TYR A 284 12.93 7.56 -10.24
C TYR A 284 11.72 6.83 -10.80
N ASP A 285 11.74 6.50 -12.09
CA ASP A 285 10.68 5.76 -12.78
C ASP A 285 10.43 4.39 -12.13
N ASN A 286 11.49 3.64 -11.80
CA ASN A 286 11.39 2.37 -11.07
C ASN A 286 10.77 2.56 -9.68
N ALA A 287 11.19 3.59 -8.93
CA ALA A 287 10.64 3.87 -7.61
C ALA A 287 9.15 4.29 -7.67
N MET A 288 8.74 5.02 -8.71
CA MET A 288 7.34 5.38 -8.97
C MET A 288 6.48 4.15 -9.33
N ILE A 289 7.03 3.21 -10.11
CA ILE A 289 6.36 1.92 -10.39
C ILE A 289 6.17 1.12 -9.10
N THR A 290 7.23 0.97 -8.31
CA THR A 290 7.15 0.24 -7.03
C THR A 290 6.17 0.91 -6.06
N ALA A 291 6.06 2.24 -6.10
CA ALA A 291 5.06 2.98 -5.35
C ALA A 291 3.62 2.83 -5.87
N GLY A 292 3.41 2.25 -7.05
CA GLY A 292 2.11 2.21 -7.71
C GLY A 292 1.59 3.60 -8.12
N LEU A 293 2.52 4.55 -8.35
CA LEU A 293 2.23 5.93 -8.73
C LEU A 293 2.68 6.26 -10.16
N ASN A 294 3.11 5.25 -10.93
CA ASN A 294 3.49 5.44 -12.33
C ASN A 294 2.28 5.79 -13.20
N ASP A 295 2.53 6.60 -14.23
CA ASP A 295 1.58 6.80 -15.32
C ASP A 295 1.71 5.65 -16.33
N ASP A 296 1.29 5.91 -17.59
CA ASP A 296 1.60 5.06 -18.72
C ASP A 296 3.10 4.73 -18.78
N PRO A 297 3.51 3.45 -18.66
CA PRO A 297 4.92 3.08 -18.67
C PRO A 297 5.52 3.08 -20.10
N ARG A 298 4.71 3.17 -21.17
CA ARG A 298 5.20 3.06 -22.56
C ARG A 298 6.27 4.10 -22.93
N PRO A 299 6.15 5.39 -22.55
CA PRO A 299 7.19 6.39 -22.86
C PRO A 299 8.53 6.12 -22.18
N MET A 300 8.55 5.42 -21.04
CA MET A 300 9.79 5.04 -20.36
C MET A 300 10.63 4.07 -21.20
N ILE A 301 9.98 3.18 -21.96
CA ILE A 301 10.67 2.10 -22.68
C ILE A 301 11.74 2.62 -23.65
N SER A 302 11.48 3.73 -24.33
CA SER A 302 12.48 4.34 -25.22
C SER A 302 13.71 4.83 -24.46
N ARG A 303 13.52 5.44 -23.29
CA ARG A 303 14.63 5.91 -22.43
C ARG A 303 15.40 4.75 -21.82
N LEU A 304 14.68 3.70 -21.39
CA LEU A 304 15.29 2.48 -20.87
C LEU A 304 16.18 1.80 -21.93
N ASN A 305 15.71 1.69 -23.17
CA ASN A 305 16.50 1.10 -24.25
C ASN A 305 17.77 1.92 -24.54
N ASP A 306 17.67 3.25 -24.56
CA ASP A 306 18.82 4.14 -24.73
C ASP A 306 19.82 4.03 -23.57
N LEU A 307 19.33 4.04 -22.33
CA LEU A 307 20.13 3.81 -21.13
C LEU A 307 20.88 2.48 -21.20
N LEU A 308 20.20 1.40 -21.60
CA LEU A 308 20.81 0.07 -21.73
C LEU A 308 21.88 0.04 -22.83
N CYS A 309 21.62 0.65 -23.98
CA CYS A 309 22.62 0.75 -25.06
C CYS A 309 23.87 1.49 -24.56
N LYS A 310 23.70 2.69 -24.01
CA LYS A 310 24.81 3.52 -23.50
C LYS A 310 25.56 2.87 -22.34
N ALA A 311 24.86 2.17 -21.45
CA ALA A 311 25.50 1.44 -20.35
C ALA A 311 26.34 0.25 -20.84
N LEU A 312 25.95 -0.37 -21.96
CA LEU A 312 26.62 -1.54 -22.53
C LEU A 312 27.61 -1.20 -23.66
N GLU A 313 27.76 0.06 -24.06
CA GLU A 313 28.73 0.48 -25.09
C GLU A 313 30.18 0.10 -24.78
N LYS A 314 30.53 -0.09 -23.51
CA LYS A 314 31.88 -0.47 -23.05
C LYS A 314 32.08 -1.98 -22.85
N HIS A 315 31.12 -2.80 -23.28
CA HIS A 315 31.12 -4.25 -23.13
C HIS A 315 31.28 -4.99 -24.46
#